data_AF-A0A6J3BUB6-F1
#
_entry.id   AF-A0A6J3BUB6-F1
#
_cell.length_a   1.000
_cell.length_b   1.000
_cell.length_c   1.000
_cell.angle_alpha   90.00
_cell.angle_beta   90.00
_cell.angle_gamma   90.00
#
_symmetry.space_group_name_H-M   'P 1'
#
loop_
_entity.id
_entity.type
_entity.pdbx_description
1 polymer ?
#
loop_
_entity_poly.entity_id
_entity_poly.type
_entity_poly.pdbx_seq_one_letter_code
_entity_poly.pdbx_strand_id
1 'polypeptide(L)' 'MNSYIEVLVVILESTGYDPMEICIENCAQCKKMLGAWFDGPLCAESCIKFKGKLIPECENFASISPFLNKL' A
#
# COMPACT_ATOMS: atom_id res chain seq x y z
N MET A 1 -16.27 23.32 11.81
CA MET A 1 -15.29 22.40 11.20
C MET A 1 -13.97 22.56 11.94
N ASN A 2 -13.26 21.48 12.25
CA ASN A 2 -12.10 21.48 13.15
C ASN A 2 -10.84 21.94 12.40
N SER A 3 -10.11 22.92 12.95
CA SER A 3 -8.90 23.49 12.33
C SER A 3 -7.81 22.45 12.07
N TYR A 4 -7.72 21.39 12.90
CA TYR A 4 -6.81 20.26 12.65
C TYR A 4 -7.17 19.45 11.39
N ILE A 5 -8.47 19.31 11.10
CA ILE A 5 -8.94 18.58 9.91
C ILE A 5 -8.61 19.38 8.65
N GLU A 6 -8.76 20.71 8.68
CA GLU A 6 -8.38 21.57 7.56
C GLU A 6 -6.87 21.51 7.29
N VAL A 7 -6.03 21.56 8.33
CA VAL A 7 -4.57 21.43 8.17
C VAL A 7 -4.20 20.06 7.60
N LEU A 8 -4.83 18.97 8.07
CA LEU A 8 -4.57 17.63 7.54
C LEU A 8 -4.95 17.50 6.06
N VAL A 9 -6.11 18.03 5.66
CA VAL A 9 -6.57 18.04 4.26
C VAL A 9 -5.63 18.86 3.36
N VAL A 10 -5.20 20.05 3.81
CA VAL A 10 -4.24 20.89 3.07
C VAL A 10 -2.89 20.19 2.89
N ILE A 11 -2.43 19.42 3.89
CA ILE A 11 -1.20 18.62 3.76
C ILE A 11 -1.39 17.52 2.71
N LEU A 12 -2.50 16.78 2.75
CA LEU A 12 -2.80 15.71 1.78
C LEU A 12 -2.94 16.22 0.33
N GLU A 13 -3.43 17.44 0.14
CA GLU A 13 -3.55 18.06 -1.19
C GLU A 13 -2.25 18.69 -1.71
N SER A 14 -1.37 19.14 -0.81
CA SER A 14 -0.09 19.79 -1.16
C SER A 14 1.07 18.82 -1.32
N THR A 15 1.03 17.66 -0.66
CA THR A 15 1.89 16.53 -0.97
C THR A 15 1.21 15.75 -2.09
N GLY A 16 1.65 15.92 -3.35
CA GLY A 16 1.17 15.09 -4.44
C GLY A 16 1.46 13.63 -4.13
N TYR A 17 0.48 12.92 -3.59
CA TYR A 17 0.56 11.53 -3.20
C TYR A 17 0.80 10.72 -4.46
N ASP A 18 1.99 10.12 -4.64
CA ASP A 18 2.27 9.23 -5.76
C ASP A 18 1.72 7.83 -5.42
N PRO A 19 0.61 7.39 -6.03
CA PRO A 19 0.01 6.09 -5.75
C PRO A 19 1.00 4.93 -5.95
N MET A 20 1.99 5.12 -6.82
CA MET A 20 3.03 4.13 -7.05
C MET A 20 3.94 3.96 -5.84
N GLU A 21 4.40 5.07 -5.26
CA GLU A 21 5.26 5.09 -4.07
C GLU A 21 4.58 4.37 -2.91
N ILE A 22 3.34 4.75 -2.60
CA ILE A 22 2.56 4.15 -1.50
C ILE A 22 2.32 2.67 -1.74
N CYS A 23 2.02 2.27 -2.98
CA CYS A 23 1.80 0.86 -3.30
C CYS A 23 3.06 0.03 -3.00
N ILE A 24 4.24 0.50 -3.42
CA ILE A 24 5.51 -0.18 -3.19
C ILE A 24 5.89 -0.18 -1.70
N GLU A 25 5.71 0.95 -1.00
CA GLU A 25 5.96 1.05 0.44
C GLU A 25 5.07 0.08 1.23
N ASN A 26 3.79 -0.02 0.88
CA ASN A 26 2.88 -0.97 1.50
C ASN A 26 3.28 -2.42 1.19
N CYS A 27 3.74 -2.75 -0.02
CA CYS A 27 4.28 -4.09 -0.30
C CYS A 27 5.48 -4.42 0.61
N ALA A 28 6.39 -3.46 0.82
CA ALA A 28 7.54 -3.64 1.71
C ALA A 28 7.10 -3.79 3.18
N GLN A 29 6.12 -3.01 3.62
CA GLN A 29 5.55 -3.12 4.96
C GLN A 29 4.88 -4.48 5.18
N CYS A 30 4.04 -4.94 4.24
CA CYS A 30 3.37 -6.24 4.34
C CYS A 30 4.40 -7.38 4.37
N LYS A 31 5.47 -7.28 3.57
CA LYS A 31 6.58 -8.26 3.61
C LYS A 31 7.27 -8.30 4.97
N LYS A 32 7.50 -7.15 5.60
CA LYS A 32 8.09 -7.06 6.94
C LYS A 32 7.16 -7.65 8.02
N MET A 33 5.85 -7.44 7.90
CA MET A 33 4.85 -7.94 8.86
C MET A 33 4.61 -9.44 8.74
N LEU A 34 4.45 -9.95 7.51
CA LEU A 34 3.99 -11.31 7.23
C LEU A 34 5.15 -12.27 6.90
N GLY A 35 6.34 -11.73 6.64
CA GLY A 35 7.55 -12.51 6.42
C GLY A 35 7.41 -13.45 5.22
N ALA A 36 7.64 -14.75 5.44
CA ALA A 36 7.65 -15.74 4.37
C ALA A 36 6.26 -15.99 3.75
N TRP A 37 5.18 -15.68 4.47
CA TRP A 37 3.80 -15.84 4.01
C TRP A 37 3.38 -14.85 2.93
N PHE A 38 4.16 -13.79 2.69
CA PHE A 38 3.84 -12.74 1.73
C PHE A 38 4.86 -12.68 0.60
N ASP A 39 4.37 -12.70 -0.64
CA ASP A 39 5.15 -12.57 -1.86
C ASP A 39 5.34 -11.09 -2.22
N GLY A 40 6.37 -10.49 -1.61
CA GLY A 40 6.75 -9.10 -1.86
C GLY A 40 7.04 -8.80 -3.34
N PRO A 41 7.83 -9.62 -4.05
CA PRO A 41 8.03 -9.46 -5.50
C PRO A 41 6.73 -9.43 -6.31
N LEU A 42 5.83 -10.39 -6.09
CA LEU A 42 4.54 -10.43 -6.80
C LEU A 42 3.67 -9.20 -6.51
N CYS A 43 3.69 -8.72 -5.27
CA CYS A 43 3.01 -7.48 -4.87
C CYS A 43 3.58 -6.27 -5.65
N ALA A 44 4.90 -6.10 -5.65
CA ALA A 44 5.57 -4.99 -6.32
C ALA A 44 5.35 -5.00 -7.85
N GLU A 45 5.39 -6.18 -8.48
CA GLU A 45 5.04 -6.35 -9.89
C GLU A 45 3.60 -5.93 -10.19
N SER A 46 2.68 -6.23 -9.28
CA SER A 46 1.28 -5.79 -9.40
C SER A 46 1.15 -4.27 -9.29
N CYS A 47 1.88 -3.63 -8.37
CA CYS A 47 1.94 -2.16 -8.31
C CYS A 47 2.40 -1.55 -9.64
N ILE A 48 3.46 -2.09 -10.25
CA ILE A 48 3.97 -1.64 -11.56
C ILE A 48 2.91 -1.85 -12.65
N LYS A 49 2.33 -3.05 -12.73
CA LYS A 49 1.34 -3.42 -13.75
C LYS A 49 0.11 -2.52 -13.72
N PHE A 50 -0.37 -2.18 -12.52
CA PHE A 50 -1.57 -1.36 -12.34
C PHE A 50 -1.28 0.10 -12.02
N LYS A 51 -0.01 0.53 -12.11
CA LYS A 51 0.45 1.91 -11.86
C LYS A 51 -0.04 2.45 -10.50
N GLY A 52 0.13 1.65 -9.45
CA GLY A 52 -0.24 2.02 -8.07
C GLY A 52 -1.75 2.13 -7.80
N LYS A 53 -2.63 1.76 -8.74
CA LYS A 53 -4.09 1.87 -8.55
C LYS A 53 -4.68 0.82 -7.60
N LEU A 54 -3.97 -0.28 -7.36
CA LEU A 54 -4.35 -1.34 -6.45
C LEU A 54 -3.36 -1.35 -5.29
N ILE A 55 -3.65 -0.54 -4.27
CA ILE A 55 -2.77 -0.38 -3.10
C ILE A 55 -3.07 -1.51 -2.10
N PRO A 56 -2.08 -2.35 -1.75
CA PRO A 56 -2.26 -3.37 -0.73
C PRO A 56 -2.41 -2.73 0.65
N GLU A 57 -3.24 -3.34 1.50
CA GLU A 57 -3.42 -2.98 2.90
C GLU A 57 -3.11 -4.19 3.78
N CYS A 58 -2.04 -4.14 4.56
CA CYS A 58 -1.48 -5.34 5.21
C CYS A 58 -2.40 -6.02 6.23
N GLU A 59 -3.39 -5.31 6.76
CA GLU A 59 -4.38 -5.83 7.71
C GLU A 59 -5.70 -6.23 7.03
N ASN A 60 -5.87 -5.91 5.74
CA ASN A 60 -7.05 -6.26 4.96
C ASN A 60 -6.78 -7.51 4.13
N PHE A 61 -7.25 -8.66 4.63
CA PHE A 61 -7.05 -9.95 3.96
C PHE A 61 -7.48 -9.95 2.49
N ALA A 62 -8.59 -9.29 2.13
CA ALA A 62 -9.05 -9.26 0.74
C ALA A 62 -8.04 -8.56 -0.18
N SER A 63 -7.41 -7.48 0.31
CA SER A 63 -6.41 -6.69 -0.41
C SER A 63 -5.10 -7.45 -0.64
N ILE A 64 -4.68 -8.29 0.33
CA ILE A 64 -3.40 -9.03 0.25
C ILE A 64 -3.53 -10.48 -0.17
N SER A 65 -4.74 -11.05 -0.22
CA SER A 65 -4.97 -12.46 -0.56
C SER A 65 -4.26 -12.94 -1.84
N PRO A 66 -4.12 -12.13 -2.91
CA PRO A 66 -3.40 -12.56 -4.12
C PRO A 66 -1.88 -12.72 -3.92
N PHE A 67 -1.32 -12.13 -2.86
CA PHE A 67 0.11 -12.11 -2.57
C PHE A 67 0.48 -13.03 -1.40
N LEU A 68 -0.49 -13.72 -0.81
CA LEU A 68 -0.22 -14.68 0.25
C LEU A 68 0.23 -16.01 -0.35
N ASN A 69 1.45 -16.42 -0.01
CA ASN A 69 1.95 -17.75 -0.32
C ASN A 69 1.63 -18.68 0.85
N LYS A 70 1.11 -19.87 0.52
CA LYS A 70 0.71 -20.85 1.52
C LYS A 70 1.86 -21.57 2.23
N LEU A 71 3.10 -21.45 1.70
CA LEU A 71 4.29 -22.25 2.07
C LEU A 71 3.96 -23.66 2.55
#